data_AF-A0A510UQB5-F1
#
_entry.id   AF-A0A510UQB5-F1
#
_cell.length_a   1.000
_cell.length_b   1.000
_cell.length_c   1.000
_cell.angle_alpha   90.00
_cell.angle_beta   90.00
_cell.angle_gamma   90.00
#
_symmetry.space_group_name_H-M   'P 1'
#
loop_
_entity.id
_entity.type
_entity.pdbx_description
1 polymer ?
#
loop_
_entity_poly.entity_id
_entity_poly.type
_entity_poly.pdbx_seq_one_letter_code
_entity_poly.pdbx_strand_id
1 'polypeptide(L)'
;MSHDPSVAPEHDEPVTDASDDVPGPVAGTPADDTGDVPVPDELAFDVDDLPGGALAALEAVLMVADEPVPAVRLAAVLGLPTARVEELLDELAADYRGEHGGRPRGFELRRAGDGWRIYSSTPYADVVGRFVLDGQTARLTQAALETLAVVAYRQPVTRGQVSAVRGVNVDGVMRTLTARGLVVEVGTEPTSGALLYGTTGYFLERMGLSSLDELPPLAPYLPEIDALEGVDEPGATIGGPA
;
A
#
# COMPACT_ATOMS: atom_id res chain seq x y z
N MET A 1 -56.67 34.69 31.70
CA MET A 1 -57.43 33.54 32.25
C MET A 1 -56.61 32.30 31.91
N SER A 2 -55.74 31.88 32.82
CA SER A 2 -55.98 30.85 33.87
C SER A 2 -55.40 29.53 33.35
N HIS A 3 -54.20 29.18 33.81
CA HIS A 3 -53.93 28.16 34.85
C HIS A 3 -53.96 26.72 34.31
N ASP A 4 -52.75 26.11 34.32
CA ASP A 4 -52.41 24.68 34.50
C ASP A 4 -53.18 24.08 35.72
N PRO A 5 -53.26 22.75 36.05
CA PRO A 5 -52.36 21.65 35.64
C PRO A 5 -52.92 20.19 35.61
N SER A 6 -52.02 19.22 35.37
CA SER A 6 -51.88 17.94 36.12
C SER A 6 -52.75 16.69 35.85
N VAL A 7 -52.03 15.59 35.54
CA VAL A 7 -52.15 14.17 36.00
C VAL A 7 -53.10 13.17 35.31
N ALA A 8 -52.49 11.99 35.01
CA ALA A 8 -53.00 10.76 34.39
C ALA A 8 -53.94 9.93 35.31
N PRO A 9 -54.47 8.76 34.84
CA PRO A 9 -53.76 7.48 35.06
C PRO A 9 -53.95 6.38 33.98
N GLU A 10 -53.35 5.22 34.27
CA GLU A 10 -52.97 4.03 33.49
C GLU A 10 -54.06 2.97 33.14
N HIS A 11 -53.61 2.00 32.35
CA HIS A 11 -54.06 0.60 32.13
C HIS A 11 -55.14 0.40 31.05
N ASP A 12 -55.12 -0.58 30.15
CA ASP A 12 -54.50 -1.92 30.11
C ASP A 12 -54.67 -2.42 28.65
N GLU A 13 -53.67 -3.03 27.99
CA GLU A 13 -53.91 -4.05 26.94
C GLU A 13 -52.67 -4.92 26.73
N PRO A 14 -52.85 -6.22 26.38
CA PRO A 14 -51.92 -7.27 26.74
C PRO A 14 -50.96 -7.69 25.61
N VAL A 15 -49.89 -8.31 26.09
CA VAL A 15 -48.91 -9.23 25.46
C VAL A 15 -49.41 -9.95 24.20
N THR A 16 -48.60 -9.88 23.13
CA THR A 16 -48.34 -11.04 22.27
C THR A 16 -46.85 -11.14 21.95
N ASP A 17 -46.26 -12.20 22.48
CA ASP A 17 -44.99 -12.83 22.12
C ASP A 17 -45.10 -13.44 20.72
N ALA A 18 -44.13 -13.19 19.85
CA ALA A 18 -43.79 -14.05 18.71
C ALA A 18 -42.40 -13.69 18.19
N SER A 19 -41.43 -14.47 18.67
CA SER A 19 -40.09 -14.65 18.14
C SER A 19 -40.05 -14.87 16.62
N ASP A 20 -39.18 -14.14 15.93
CA ASP A 20 -38.36 -14.66 14.84
C ASP A 20 -37.23 -13.65 14.58
N ASP A 21 -36.03 -13.89 15.14
CA ASP A 21 -34.83 -13.13 14.76
C ASP A 21 -33.75 -14.09 14.23
N VAL A 22 -33.35 -13.76 13.02
CA VAL A 22 -32.43 -14.49 12.14
C VAL A 22 -31.00 -14.30 12.66
N PRO A 23 -30.14 -15.34 12.71
CA PRO A 23 -28.75 -15.15 13.08
C PRO A 23 -28.03 -14.36 11.98
N GLY A 24 -27.74 -13.08 12.29
CA GLY A 24 -26.87 -12.21 11.50
C GLY A 24 -25.40 -12.67 11.49
N PRO A 25 -24.57 -12.08 10.61
CA PRO A 25 -23.24 -12.57 10.31
C PRO A 25 -22.29 -12.41 11.49
N VAL A 26 -21.45 -13.42 11.71
CA VAL A 26 -20.34 -13.40 12.66
C VAL A 26 -19.37 -12.27 12.31
N ALA A 27 -19.50 -11.15 13.04
CA ALA A 27 -18.50 -10.10 13.06
C ALA A 27 -17.22 -10.68 13.66
N GLY A 28 -16.16 -10.73 12.86
CA GLY A 28 -14.81 -10.97 13.36
C GLY A 28 -14.49 -9.90 14.40
N THR A 29 -14.09 -10.37 15.58
CA THR A 29 -13.53 -9.55 16.66
C THR A 29 -12.50 -8.58 16.09
N PRO A 30 -12.60 -7.26 16.30
CA PRO A 30 -11.46 -6.39 16.06
C PRO A 30 -10.38 -6.84 17.05
N ALA A 31 -9.22 -7.23 16.53
CA ALA A 31 -8.05 -7.48 17.34
C ALA A 31 -7.77 -6.19 18.12
N ASP A 32 -8.05 -6.25 19.41
CA ASP A 32 -7.76 -5.24 20.40
C ASP A 32 -6.24 -5.23 20.61
N ASP A 33 -5.52 -4.61 19.67
CA ASP A 33 -4.13 -4.20 19.87
C ASP A 33 -4.12 -2.84 20.58
N THR A 34 -4.78 -2.78 21.74
CA THR A 34 -4.50 -1.73 22.73
C THR A 34 -3.16 -2.08 23.36
N GLY A 35 -2.09 -1.81 22.62
CA GLY A 35 -0.74 -1.83 23.15
C GLY A 35 -0.71 -1.02 24.44
N ASP A 36 -0.17 -1.65 25.49
CA ASP A 36 -0.03 -1.11 26.84
C ASP A 36 0.42 0.36 26.79
N VAL A 37 -0.50 1.25 27.18
CA VAL A 37 -0.29 2.69 27.11
C VAL A 37 0.46 3.09 28.39
N PRO A 38 1.71 3.56 28.31
CA PRO A 38 2.47 3.89 29.50
C PRO A 38 1.76 4.99 30.29
N VAL A 39 1.69 4.83 31.61
CA VAL A 39 1.16 5.86 32.51
C VAL A 39 2.13 7.05 32.48
N PRO A 40 1.67 8.31 32.45
CA PRO A 40 2.53 9.50 32.32
C PRO A 40 3.72 9.58 33.30
N ASP A 41 3.60 8.94 34.46
CA ASP A 41 4.61 8.93 35.54
C ASP A 41 5.74 7.88 35.33
N GLU A 42 5.67 7.05 34.28
CA GLU A 42 6.66 6.00 33.97
C GLU A 42 7.62 6.35 32.81
N LEU A 43 7.49 7.52 32.19
CA LEU A 43 8.42 7.93 31.14
C LEU A 43 9.79 8.24 31.74
N ALA A 44 10.83 7.60 31.20
CA ALA A 44 12.20 7.74 31.68
C ALA A 44 12.83 9.12 31.39
N PHE A 45 12.08 10.05 30.79
CA PHE A 45 12.53 11.36 30.38
C PHE A 45 11.36 12.37 30.43
N ASP A 46 11.69 13.61 30.78
CA ASP A 46 10.79 14.76 30.62
C ASP A 46 10.96 15.32 29.20
N VAL A 47 9.86 15.42 28.45
CA VAL A 47 9.87 15.94 27.07
C VAL A 47 10.23 17.42 27.01
N ASP A 48 10.00 18.18 28.08
CA ASP A 48 10.30 19.60 28.14
C ASP A 48 11.81 19.86 28.34
N ASP A 49 12.55 18.87 28.87
CA ASP A 49 14.01 18.93 29.03
C ASP A 49 14.78 18.60 27.73
N LEU A 50 14.10 18.08 26.71
CA LEU A 50 14.71 17.77 25.43
C LEU A 50 15.01 19.05 24.61
N PRO A 51 16.03 19.04 23.74
CA PRO A 51 16.27 20.17 22.83
C PRO A 51 15.05 20.43 21.94
N GLY A 52 14.44 21.61 22.09
CA GLY A 52 13.21 21.98 21.38
C GLY A 52 11.90 21.54 22.06
N GLY A 53 11.99 20.93 23.23
CA GLY A 53 10.86 20.58 24.10
C GLY A 53 9.82 19.68 23.47
N ALA A 54 8.59 19.75 23.98
CA ALA A 54 7.46 18.96 23.52
C ALA A 54 7.16 19.10 22.01
N LEU A 55 7.36 20.28 21.41
CA LEU A 55 7.16 20.48 19.96
C LEU A 55 8.12 19.63 19.12
N ALA A 56 9.41 19.63 19.46
CA ALA A 56 10.41 18.84 18.75
C ALA A 56 10.21 17.33 18.97
N ALA A 57 9.80 16.93 20.17
CA ALA A 57 9.45 15.54 20.46
C ALA A 57 8.26 15.06 19.62
N LEU A 58 7.22 15.90 19.50
CA LEU A 58 6.03 15.62 18.71
C LEU A 58 6.35 15.52 17.21
N GLU A 59 7.15 16.44 16.69
CA GLU A 59 7.67 16.40 15.31
C GLU A 59 8.43 15.10 15.04
N ALA A 60 9.30 14.66 15.97
CA ALA A 60 10.06 13.43 15.82
C ALA A 60 9.17 12.19 15.73
N VAL A 61 8.13 12.10 16.55
CA VAL A 61 7.15 10.99 16.48
C VAL A 61 6.38 11.01 15.16
N LEU A 62 5.87 12.18 14.75
CA LEU A 62 5.11 12.34 13.51
C LEU A 62 5.94 12.08 12.25
N MET A 63 7.26 12.31 12.29
CA MET A 63 8.18 12.03 11.17
C MET A 63 8.27 10.53 10.85
N VAL A 64 8.19 9.68 11.87
CA VAL A 64 8.35 8.22 11.71
C VAL A 64 7.01 7.52 11.47
N ALA A 65 5.89 8.18 11.75
CA ALA A 65 4.55 7.62 11.59
C ALA A 65 4.19 7.34 10.11
N ASP A 66 3.80 6.10 9.82
CA ASP A 66 3.36 5.62 8.52
C ASP A 66 1.84 5.64 8.33
N GLU A 67 1.06 5.93 9.38
CA GLU A 67 -0.40 6.17 9.39
C GLU A 67 -0.77 7.45 10.19
N PRO A 68 -1.97 8.04 10.01
CA PRO A 68 -2.43 9.14 10.85
C PRO A 68 -2.49 8.74 12.34
N VAL A 69 -1.93 9.57 13.22
CA VAL A 69 -1.81 9.25 14.65
C VAL A 69 -2.83 10.08 15.47
N PRO A 70 -3.73 9.45 16.25
CA PRO A 70 -4.63 10.17 17.14
C PRO A 70 -3.89 10.97 18.22
N ALA A 71 -4.40 12.15 18.56
CA ALA A 71 -3.80 13.01 19.59
C ALA A 71 -3.67 12.32 20.96
N VAL A 72 -4.61 11.43 21.30
CA VAL A 72 -4.56 10.62 22.53
C VAL A 72 -3.34 9.69 22.57
N ARG A 73 -2.98 9.09 21.44
CA ARG A 73 -1.79 8.23 21.35
C ARG A 73 -0.50 9.03 21.47
N LEU A 74 -0.45 10.21 20.84
CA LEU A 74 0.67 11.14 20.97
C LEU A 74 0.83 11.62 22.41
N ALA A 75 -0.28 11.97 23.07
CA ALA A 75 -0.33 12.36 24.47
C ALA A 75 0.25 11.29 25.41
N ALA A 76 -0.13 10.02 25.19
CA ALA A 76 0.43 8.91 25.95
C ALA A 76 1.95 8.74 25.76
N VAL A 77 2.43 8.80 24.51
CA VAL A 77 3.87 8.65 24.21
C VAL A 77 4.69 9.79 24.79
N LEU A 78 4.16 11.01 24.80
CA LEU A 78 4.85 12.20 25.32
C LEU A 78 4.63 12.43 26.82
N GLY A 79 3.70 11.72 27.47
CA GLY A 79 3.36 11.95 28.88
C GLY A 79 2.62 13.25 29.15
N LEU A 80 1.96 13.80 28.14
CA LEU A 80 1.30 15.10 28.21
C LEU A 80 -0.23 14.96 28.22
N PRO A 81 -0.97 15.93 28.77
CA PRO A 81 -2.42 15.97 28.62
C PRO A 81 -2.81 16.08 27.13
N THR A 82 -3.86 15.36 26.71
CA THR A 82 -4.31 15.39 25.30
C THR A 82 -4.62 16.79 24.80
N ALA A 83 -5.27 17.62 25.61
CA ALA A 83 -5.55 19.02 25.26
C ALA A 83 -4.27 19.82 24.97
N ARG A 84 -3.19 19.56 25.73
CA ARG A 84 -1.90 20.21 25.50
C ARG A 84 -1.29 19.74 24.19
N VAL A 85 -1.40 18.46 23.86
CA VAL A 85 -0.92 17.94 22.57
C VAL A 85 -1.71 18.52 21.40
N GLU A 86 -3.02 18.70 21.51
CA GLU A 86 -3.83 19.36 20.47
C GLU A 86 -3.36 20.79 20.22
N GLU A 87 -3.10 21.58 21.28
CA GLU A 87 -2.52 22.92 21.15
C GLU A 87 -1.16 22.90 20.44
N LEU A 88 -0.28 21.96 20.82
CA LEU A 88 1.05 21.81 20.22
C LEU A 88 0.98 21.40 18.75
N LEU A 89 0.01 20.56 18.36
CA LEU A 89 -0.22 20.16 16.97
C LEU A 89 -0.65 21.36 16.11
N ASP A 90 -1.56 22.18 16.62
CA ASP A 90 -2.00 23.40 15.93
C ASP A 90 -0.86 24.42 15.80
N GLU A 91 -0.06 24.58 16.87
CA GLU A 91 1.14 25.44 16.86
C GLU A 91 2.16 24.96 15.82
N LEU A 92 2.44 23.64 15.79
CA LEU A 92 3.36 23.04 14.82
C LEU A 92 2.85 23.18 13.38
N ALA A 93 1.55 23.02 13.16
CA ALA A 93 0.93 23.24 11.85
C ALA A 93 1.03 24.71 11.40
N ALA A 94 0.93 25.67 12.30
CA ALA A 94 1.15 27.09 12.02
C ALA A 94 2.62 27.40 11.72
N ASP A 95 3.57 26.84 12.48
CA ASP A 95 5.00 27.00 12.20
C ASP A 95 5.37 26.43 10.83
N TYR A 96 4.84 25.26 10.46
CA TYR A 96 5.12 24.65 9.15
C TYR A 96 4.61 25.49 7.99
N ARG A 97 3.49 26.21 8.18
CA ARG A 97 2.96 27.17 7.21
C ARG A 97 3.77 28.48 7.14
N GLY A 98 4.73 28.68 8.05
CA GLY A 98 5.58 29.87 8.12
C GLY A 98 4.92 31.05 8.83
N GLU A 99 3.86 30.82 9.62
CA GLU A 99 3.09 31.90 10.25
C GLU A 99 3.87 32.61 11.36
N HIS A 100 4.88 31.96 11.93
CA HIS A 100 5.76 32.52 12.97
C HIS A 100 6.99 33.27 12.40
N GLY A 101 6.92 33.75 11.16
CA GLY A 101 7.98 34.55 10.52
C GLY A 101 9.11 33.73 9.89
N GLY A 102 8.99 32.41 9.90
CA GLY A 102 9.83 31.50 9.12
C GLY A 102 9.41 31.40 7.66
N ARG A 103 10.26 30.79 6.82
CA ARG A 103 9.82 30.38 5.47
C ARG A 103 8.82 29.22 5.58
N PRO A 104 7.81 29.13 4.70
CA PRO A 104 6.98 27.93 4.60
C PRO A 104 7.84 26.67 4.41
N ARG A 105 7.48 25.60 5.12
CA ARG A 105 8.18 24.30 5.02
C ARG A 105 7.69 23.52 3.79
N GLY A 106 8.52 22.58 3.35
CA GLY A 106 8.20 21.68 2.22
C GLY A 106 7.11 20.65 2.53
N PHE A 107 6.71 20.56 3.79
CA PHE A 107 5.76 19.62 4.33
C PHE A 107 4.74 20.36 5.21
N GLU A 108 3.57 19.77 5.37
CA GLU A 108 2.46 20.31 6.14
C GLU A 108 1.91 19.24 7.08
N LEU A 109 1.52 19.67 8.27
CA LEU A 109 0.83 18.83 9.24
C LEU A 109 -0.67 18.98 9.00
N ARG A 110 -1.37 17.86 8.78
CA ARG A 110 -2.81 17.84 8.52
C ARG A 110 -3.53 16.85 9.41
N ARG A 111 -4.78 17.17 9.69
CA ARG A 111 -5.74 16.23 10.27
C ARG A 111 -6.30 15.31 9.18
N ALA A 112 -6.25 14.01 9.42
CA ALA A 112 -6.80 12.98 8.55
C ALA A 112 -7.63 12.01 9.41
N GLY A 113 -8.95 12.07 9.25
CA GLY A 113 -9.87 11.40 10.18
C GLY A 113 -9.76 12.00 11.59
N ASP A 114 -9.56 11.13 12.57
CA ASP A 114 -9.31 11.46 13.99
C ASP A 114 -7.81 11.65 14.31
N GLY A 115 -6.92 11.41 13.34
CA GLY A 115 -5.48 11.47 13.50
C GLY A 115 -4.79 12.65 12.82
N TRP A 116 -3.50 12.77 13.07
CA TRP A 116 -2.60 13.77 12.51
C TRP A 116 -1.45 13.12 11.75
N ARG A 117 -1.05 13.74 10.63
CA ARG A 117 0.08 13.25 9.83
C ARG A 117 0.76 14.37 9.06
N ILE A 118 2.06 14.21 8.87
CA ILE A 118 2.87 15.02 7.96
C ILE A 118 2.66 14.54 6.52
N TYR A 119 2.45 15.50 5.62
CA TYR A 119 2.39 15.30 4.17
C TYR A 119 3.34 16.28 3.47
N SER A 120 3.72 16.00 2.23
CA SER A 120 4.34 17.03 1.40
C SER A 120 3.35 18.18 1.19
N SER A 121 3.82 19.42 1.32
CA SER A 121 2.92 20.56 1.18
C SER A 121 2.44 20.74 -0.26
N THR A 122 1.18 21.13 -0.40
CA THR A 122 0.45 21.22 -1.68
C THR A 122 1.21 22.01 -2.77
N PRO A 123 1.88 23.15 -2.49
CA PRO A 123 2.64 23.89 -3.51
C PRO A 123 3.82 23.12 -4.13
N TYR A 124 4.28 22.04 -3.49
CA TYR A 124 5.39 21.22 -3.96
C TYR A 124 4.96 19.93 -4.65
N ALA A 125 3.64 19.74 -4.89
CA ALA A 125 3.10 18.54 -5.52
C ALA A 125 3.78 18.18 -6.85
N ASP A 126 4.04 19.16 -7.73
CA ASP A 126 4.72 18.92 -9.00
C ASP A 126 6.17 18.47 -8.83
N VAL A 127 6.89 19.01 -7.83
CA VAL A 127 8.29 18.67 -7.56
C VAL A 127 8.40 17.25 -6.98
N VAL A 128 7.53 16.94 -6.01
CA VAL A 128 7.42 15.60 -5.43
C VAL A 128 6.98 14.60 -6.50
N GLY A 129 6.00 14.97 -7.33
CA GLY A 129 5.55 14.18 -8.47
C GLY A 129 6.69 13.83 -9.41
N ARG A 130 7.51 14.81 -9.81
CA ARG A 130 8.71 14.53 -10.62
C ARG A 130 9.67 13.57 -9.94
N PHE A 131 9.98 13.74 -8.66
CA PHE A 131 10.88 12.83 -7.95
C PHE A 131 10.33 11.39 -7.86
N VAL A 132 9.04 11.24 -7.54
CA VAL A 132 8.37 9.93 -7.47
C VAL A 132 8.33 9.26 -8.84
N LEU A 133 8.04 10.04 -9.90
CA LEU A 133 8.03 9.56 -11.28
C LEU A 133 9.43 9.28 -11.81
N ASP A 134 10.44 10.07 -11.44
CA ASP A 134 11.84 9.88 -11.83
C ASP A 134 12.40 8.59 -11.20
N GLY A 135 12.02 8.27 -9.96
CA GLY A 135 12.28 6.97 -9.32
C GLY A 135 11.66 5.77 -10.06
N GLN A 136 10.58 5.99 -10.81
CA GLN A 136 9.95 4.97 -11.68
C GLN A 136 10.51 4.95 -13.12
N THR A 137 11.46 5.83 -13.48
CA THR A 137 12.00 5.96 -14.85
C THR A 137 13.46 5.50 -15.03
N ALA A 138 14.03 4.67 -14.14
CA ALA A 138 15.20 3.91 -14.56
C ALA A 138 14.78 3.03 -15.75
N ARG A 139 15.34 3.27 -16.96
CA ARG A 139 15.02 2.49 -18.16
C ARG A 139 15.05 1.00 -17.82
N LEU A 140 14.04 0.25 -18.26
CA LEU A 140 14.07 -1.21 -18.13
C LEU A 140 15.33 -1.71 -18.83
N THR A 141 16.07 -2.59 -18.15
CA THR A 141 17.19 -3.29 -18.79
C THR A 141 16.66 -4.14 -19.93
N GLN A 142 17.53 -4.53 -20.86
CA GLN A 142 17.14 -5.42 -21.94
C GLN A 142 16.51 -6.72 -21.40
N ALA A 143 17.10 -7.32 -20.37
CA ALA A 143 16.54 -8.50 -19.70
C ALA A 143 15.13 -8.25 -19.13
N ALA A 144 14.85 -7.04 -18.62
CA ALA A 144 13.52 -6.70 -18.13
C ALA A 144 12.51 -6.47 -19.25
N LEU A 145 12.92 -5.86 -20.37
CA LEU A 145 12.08 -5.71 -21.56
C LEU A 145 11.74 -7.06 -22.19
N GLU A 146 12.72 -7.95 -22.31
CA GLU A 146 12.51 -9.30 -22.84
C GLU A 146 11.57 -10.12 -21.96
N THR A 147 11.68 -10.02 -20.63
CA THR A 147 10.74 -10.70 -19.70
C THR A 147 9.34 -10.09 -19.80
N LEU A 148 9.24 -8.76 -19.84
CA LEU A 148 7.97 -8.06 -19.99
C LEU A 148 7.26 -8.47 -21.30
N ALA A 149 8.02 -8.61 -22.39
CA ALA A 149 7.48 -9.09 -23.67
C ALA A 149 6.91 -10.51 -23.53
N VAL A 150 7.62 -11.43 -22.88
CA VAL A 150 7.10 -12.80 -22.64
C VAL A 150 5.77 -12.76 -21.89
N VAL A 151 5.65 -11.93 -20.85
CA VAL A 151 4.39 -11.78 -20.10
C VAL A 151 3.30 -11.20 -21.00
N ALA A 152 3.57 -10.11 -21.72
CA ALA A 152 2.59 -9.43 -22.56
C ALA A 152 1.98 -10.35 -23.65
N TYR A 153 2.80 -11.19 -24.29
CA TYR A 153 2.36 -12.07 -25.38
C TYR A 153 1.80 -13.42 -24.93
N ARG A 154 2.11 -13.87 -23.70
CA ARG A 154 1.68 -15.20 -23.23
C ARG A 154 0.71 -15.19 -22.05
N GLN A 155 0.41 -14.03 -21.48
CA GLN A 155 -0.48 -13.93 -20.33
C GLN A 155 -1.82 -14.66 -20.55
N PRO A 156 -2.39 -15.28 -19.51
CA PRO A 156 -1.85 -15.40 -18.15
C PRO A 156 -0.70 -16.44 -18.05
N VAL A 157 0.42 -16.08 -17.40
CA VAL A 157 1.61 -16.96 -17.26
C VAL A 157 2.12 -17.09 -15.84
N THR A 158 2.66 -18.25 -15.48
CA THR A 158 3.39 -18.43 -14.22
C THR A 158 4.83 -17.94 -14.32
N ARG A 159 5.40 -17.57 -13.17
CA ARG A 159 6.84 -17.23 -13.08
C ARG A 159 7.75 -18.34 -13.60
N GLY A 160 7.38 -19.61 -13.39
CA GLY A 160 8.11 -20.78 -13.89
C GLY A 160 8.10 -20.87 -15.42
N GLN A 161 6.93 -20.66 -16.04
CA GLN A 161 6.80 -20.63 -17.50
C GLN A 161 7.63 -19.50 -18.12
N VAL A 162 7.63 -18.31 -17.51
CA VAL A 162 8.46 -17.18 -17.96
C VAL A 162 9.95 -17.51 -17.85
N SER A 163 10.39 -18.13 -16.74
CA SER A 163 11.79 -18.55 -16.57
C SER A 163 12.20 -19.60 -17.60
N ALA A 164 11.33 -20.56 -17.92
CA ALA A 164 11.58 -21.59 -18.93
C ALA A 164 11.76 -20.99 -20.32
N VAL A 165 10.90 -20.05 -20.73
CA VAL A 165 11.01 -19.34 -22.02
C VAL A 165 12.30 -18.51 -22.08
N ARG A 166 12.70 -17.89 -20.96
CA ARG A 166 13.90 -17.04 -20.91
C ARG A 166 15.20 -17.81 -20.73
N GLY A 167 15.14 -19.08 -20.30
CA GLY A 167 16.31 -19.92 -20.01
C GLY A 167 17.16 -19.43 -18.82
N VAL A 168 16.68 -18.47 -18.03
CA VAL A 168 17.40 -17.86 -16.90
C VAL A 168 16.46 -17.56 -15.74
N ASN A 169 17.02 -17.33 -14.55
CA ASN A 169 16.23 -16.89 -13.39
C ASN A 169 15.66 -15.48 -13.63
N VAL A 170 14.34 -15.33 -13.50
CA VAL A 170 13.60 -14.08 -13.73
C VAL A 170 13.07 -13.45 -12.43
N ASP A 171 13.38 -13.98 -11.25
CA ASP A 171 12.79 -13.54 -9.98
C ASP A 171 12.98 -12.06 -9.69
N GLY A 172 14.23 -11.58 -9.82
CA GLY A 172 14.54 -10.16 -9.60
C GLY A 172 13.87 -9.24 -10.62
N VAL A 173 13.73 -9.71 -11.87
CA VAL A 173 13.06 -8.98 -12.95
C VAL A 173 11.56 -8.92 -12.72
N MET A 174 10.93 -10.05 -12.39
CA MET A 174 9.49 -10.13 -12.09
C MET A 174 9.13 -9.25 -10.90
N ARG A 175 9.94 -9.26 -9.83
CA ARG A 175 9.78 -8.35 -8.69
C ARG A 175 9.86 -6.89 -9.13
N THR A 176 10.82 -6.55 -9.99
CA THR A 176 10.98 -5.18 -10.51
C THR A 176 9.81 -4.76 -11.39
N LEU A 177 9.32 -5.62 -12.28
CA LEU A 177 8.19 -5.34 -13.16
C LEU A 177 6.88 -5.17 -12.37
N THR A 178 6.69 -5.97 -11.32
CA THR A 178 5.54 -5.87 -10.41
C THR A 178 5.61 -4.60 -9.57
N ALA A 179 6.77 -4.29 -8.98
CA ALA A 179 6.98 -3.06 -8.21
C ALA A 179 6.79 -1.78 -9.05
N ARG A 180 7.01 -1.87 -10.36
CA ARG A 180 6.77 -0.77 -11.32
C ARG A 180 5.36 -0.75 -11.89
N GLY A 181 4.48 -1.65 -11.43
CA GLY A 181 3.09 -1.72 -11.87
C GLY A 181 2.92 -2.08 -13.35
N LEU A 182 3.93 -2.64 -14.01
CA LEU A 182 3.83 -3.07 -15.43
C LEU A 182 3.21 -4.47 -15.54
N VAL A 183 3.34 -5.27 -14.48
CA VAL A 183 2.83 -6.64 -14.35
C VAL A 183 2.10 -6.76 -13.02
N VAL A 184 1.05 -7.57 -12.97
CA VAL A 184 0.23 -7.84 -11.77
C VAL A 184 -0.13 -9.32 -11.71
N GLU A 185 -0.44 -9.80 -10.51
CA GLU A 185 -1.00 -11.13 -10.30
C GLU A 185 -2.48 -11.14 -10.69
N VAL A 186 -2.86 -12.05 -11.58
CA VAL A 186 -4.22 -12.15 -12.15
C VAL A 186 -4.98 -13.38 -11.66
N GLY A 187 -4.33 -14.24 -10.88
CA GLY A 187 -4.95 -15.44 -10.30
C GLY A 187 -3.93 -16.51 -9.95
N THR A 188 -4.42 -17.74 -9.80
CA THR A 188 -3.61 -18.93 -9.55
C THR A 188 -3.88 -20.01 -10.60
N GLU A 189 -2.84 -20.73 -10.99
CA GLU A 189 -2.94 -21.84 -11.91
C GLU A 189 -3.67 -23.01 -11.21
N PRO A 190 -4.76 -23.56 -11.79
CA PRO A 190 -5.58 -24.58 -11.13
C PRO A 190 -4.84 -25.85 -10.73
N THR A 191 -3.80 -26.23 -11.49
CA THR A 191 -3.09 -27.50 -11.31
C THR A 191 -1.93 -27.39 -10.32
N SER A 192 -1.02 -26.43 -10.50
CA SER A 192 0.13 -26.26 -9.61
C SER A 192 -0.11 -25.34 -8.41
N GLY A 193 -1.18 -24.53 -8.46
CA GLY A 193 -1.41 -23.44 -7.49
C GLY A 193 -0.45 -22.26 -7.65
N ALA A 194 0.39 -22.24 -8.69
CA ALA A 194 1.34 -21.14 -8.92
C ALA A 194 0.61 -19.84 -9.30
N LEU A 195 1.18 -18.70 -8.90
CA LEU A 195 0.64 -17.39 -9.25
C LEU A 195 0.74 -17.14 -10.76
N LEU A 196 -0.35 -16.66 -11.35
CA LEU A 196 -0.45 -16.23 -12.73
C LEU A 196 -0.25 -14.71 -12.80
N TYR A 197 0.53 -14.28 -13.78
CA TYR A 197 0.88 -12.90 -14.03
C TYR A 197 0.33 -12.42 -15.38
N GLY A 198 -0.06 -11.15 -15.43
CA GLY A 198 -0.49 -10.43 -16.63
C GLY A 198 -0.03 -8.97 -16.61
N THR A 199 -0.18 -8.27 -17.73
CA THR A 199 0.13 -6.84 -17.82
C THR A 199 -1.01 -5.98 -17.29
N THR A 200 -0.70 -4.74 -16.92
CA THR A 200 -1.67 -3.79 -16.34
C THR A 200 -2.17 -2.77 -17.38
N GLY A 201 -3.17 -1.97 -17.02
CA GLY A 201 -3.53 -0.77 -17.80
C GLY A 201 -2.38 0.22 -17.92
N TYR A 202 -1.55 0.35 -16.88
CA TYR A 202 -0.35 1.19 -16.91
C TYR A 202 0.66 0.74 -17.97
N PHE A 203 0.80 -0.56 -18.21
CA PHE A 203 1.60 -1.05 -19.34
C PHE A 203 1.06 -0.55 -20.69
N LEU A 204 -0.25 -0.63 -20.93
CA LEU A 204 -0.87 -0.17 -22.18
C LEU A 204 -0.67 1.32 -22.40
N GLU A 205 -0.89 2.14 -21.37
CA GLU A 205 -0.64 3.58 -21.40
C GLU A 205 0.81 3.91 -21.77
N ARG A 206 1.78 3.16 -21.21
CA ARG A 206 3.21 3.37 -21.47
C ARG A 206 3.63 2.89 -22.86
N MET A 207 2.93 1.91 -23.43
CA MET A 207 3.15 1.44 -24.80
C MET A 207 2.38 2.25 -25.85
N GLY A 208 1.46 3.14 -25.43
CA GLY A 208 0.61 3.91 -26.32
C GLY A 208 -0.44 3.05 -27.05
N LEU A 209 -0.88 1.97 -26.41
CA LEU A 209 -1.85 1.03 -26.96
C LEU A 209 -3.20 1.19 -26.24
N SER A 210 -4.31 0.98 -26.95
CA SER A 210 -5.64 0.99 -26.29
C SER A 210 -6.07 -0.40 -25.81
N SER A 211 -5.45 -1.46 -26.33
CA SER A 211 -5.71 -2.84 -25.97
C SER A 211 -4.49 -3.75 -26.23
N LEU A 212 -4.51 -4.97 -25.68
CA LEU A 212 -3.47 -5.98 -25.94
C LEU A 212 -3.53 -6.53 -27.36
N ASP A 213 -4.68 -6.42 -28.03
CA ASP A 213 -4.89 -6.89 -29.41
C ASP A 213 -4.10 -6.06 -30.44
N GLU A 214 -3.63 -4.87 -30.05
CA GLU A 214 -2.77 -4.01 -30.87
C GLU A 214 -1.28 -4.39 -30.78
N LEU A 215 -0.91 -5.37 -29.95
CA LEU A 215 0.47 -5.83 -29.89
C LEU A 215 0.89 -6.41 -31.26
N PRO A 216 2.03 -5.97 -31.82
CA PRO A 216 2.51 -6.49 -33.09
C PRO A 216 2.60 -8.01 -33.06
N PRO A 217 2.14 -8.73 -34.10
CA PRO A 217 2.29 -10.18 -34.11
C PRO A 217 3.78 -10.54 -34.01
N LEU A 218 4.09 -11.58 -33.23
CA LEU A 218 5.41 -12.20 -33.24
C LEU A 218 5.69 -12.61 -34.69
N ALA A 219 6.58 -11.88 -35.37
CA ALA A 219 6.84 -12.10 -36.79
C ALA A 219 7.24 -13.57 -37.05
N PRO A 220 6.95 -14.12 -38.24
CA PRO A 220 7.15 -15.55 -38.58
C PRO A 220 8.62 -16.01 -38.68
N TYR A 221 9.58 -15.30 -38.08
CA TYR A 221 11.00 -15.61 -38.12
C TYR A 221 11.55 -16.20 -36.82
N LEU A 222 10.68 -16.57 -35.87
CA LEU A 222 11.08 -17.38 -34.71
C LEU A 222 10.78 -18.85 -35.03
N PRO A 223 11.75 -19.76 -34.92
CA PRO A 223 11.51 -21.18 -35.14
C PRO A 223 10.44 -21.68 -34.15
N GLU A 224 9.49 -22.47 -34.66
CA GLU A 224 8.46 -23.13 -33.86
C GLU A 224 9.13 -23.99 -32.77
N ILE A 225 8.71 -23.79 -31.52
CA ILE A 225 9.36 -24.31 -30.30
C ILE A 225 9.12 -25.83 -30.11
N ASP A 226 8.30 -26.45 -30.96
CA ASP A 226 8.06 -27.90 -30.95
C ASP A 226 9.29 -28.72 -31.37
N ALA A 227 10.38 -28.08 -31.80
CA ALA A 227 11.66 -28.74 -32.10
C ALA A 227 12.57 -28.98 -30.88
N LEU A 228 12.14 -28.66 -29.64
CA LEU A 228 12.94 -28.87 -28.43
C LEU A 228 12.57 -30.13 -27.61
N GLU A 229 11.60 -30.92 -28.06
CA GLU A 229 11.41 -32.29 -27.54
C GLU A 229 12.24 -33.28 -28.35
N GLY A 230 13.46 -33.61 -27.88
CA GLY A 230 14.22 -34.72 -28.47
C GLY A 230 15.74 -34.64 -28.36
N VAL A 231 16.28 -34.28 -27.20
CA VAL A 231 17.68 -34.62 -26.86
C VAL A 231 17.75 -35.19 -25.45
N ASP A 232 17.07 -36.33 -25.28
CA ASP A 232 17.52 -37.36 -24.35
C ASP A 232 17.96 -38.56 -25.20
N GLU A 233 19.28 -38.76 -25.31
CA GLU A 233 19.90 -40.09 -25.09
C GLU A 233 21.44 -39.98 -25.06
N PRO A 234 22.11 -40.84 -24.28
CA PRO A 234 23.50 -40.68 -23.84
C PRO A 234 24.51 -41.51 -24.67
N GLY A 235 25.73 -41.00 -24.78
CA GLY A 235 27.00 -41.70 -25.05
C GLY A 235 27.03 -42.94 -25.97
N ALA A 236 27.58 -42.79 -27.19
CA ALA A 236 28.15 -43.91 -27.95
C ALA A 236 29.33 -43.47 -28.83
N THR A 237 30.53 -43.84 -28.36
CA THR A 237 31.68 -44.38 -29.10
C THR A 237 32.07 -43.77 -30.46
N ILE A 238 33.17 -43.01 -30.47
CA ILE A 238 33.93 -42.70 -31.69
C ILE A 238 34.70 -43.96 -32.12
N GLY A 239 34.19 -44.66 -33.13
CA GLY A 239 34.90 -45.70 -33.87
C GLY A 239 34.74 -45.44 -35.36
N GLY A 240 35.77 -44.88 -36.00
CA GLY A 240 35.81 -44.70 -37.46
C GLY A 240 36.53 -45.86 -38.14
N PRO A 241 36.10 -46.27 -39.36
CA PRO A 241 36.94 -47.08 -40.24
C PRO A 241 37.35 -46.32 -41.52
N ALA A 242 38.64 -46.45 -41.85
CA ALA A 242 39.25 -46.71 -43.16
C ALA A 242 40.52 -45.87 -43.38
#